data_AF-G7V552-F1
#
_entry.id   AF-G7V552-F1
#
_cell.length_a   1.000
_cell.length_b   1.000
_cell.length_c   1.000
_cell.angle_alpha   90.00
_cell.angle_beta   90.00
_cell.angle_gamma   90.00
#
_symmetry.space_group_name_H-M   'P 1'
#
loop_
_entity.id
_entity.type
_entity.pdbx_description
1 polymer ?
#
loop_
_entity_poly.entity_id
_entity_poly.type
_entity_poly.pdbx_seq_one_letter_code
_entity_poly.pdbx_strand_id
1 'polypeptide(L)'
;MKRFFNIFILMTIMFSVFSCGMTWAEESKSRPYDDLLSIYQAREKALKVRKDFEERLLSLSEKKSSLELWMSLQDNELSDLQRSANGLYLIKKIFPGGSPARWEEVEGFLMPKQVPKSLVALDGVFYTVIALLNMNEEPYAWIGCFLMEELRNSRKAVSVAMRNAPEEYERITEKIFQKTGYTPVGGWPKGKVIGRLPFAHPVRGYITPERAMLKEAVFLNASGVKVNGQGPYAWDRKKGKIYNVILDEDFLPFWIRTQKEQ
;
A
#
# COMPACT_ATOMS: atom_id res chain seq x y z
N MET A 1 2.95 -48.68 27.85
CA MET A 1 2.68 -48.14 26.50
C MET A 1 1.98 -46.77 26.48
N LYS A 2 0.95 -46.49 27.29
CA LYS A 2 0.24 -45.18 27.27
C LYS A 2 1.09 -43.94 27.63
N ARG A 3 2.14 -44.06 28.46
CA ARG A 3 3.02 -42.93 28.83
C ARG A 3 3.99 -42.49 27.73
N PHE A 4 4.41 -43.39 26.84
CA PHE A 4 5.28 -43.05 25.71
C PHE A 4 4.51 -42.38 24.56
N PHE A 5 3.21 -42.70 24.41
CA PHE A 5 2.36 -42.12 23.37
C PHE A 5 2.06 -40.63 23.63
N ASN A 6 1.90 -40.22 24.90
CA ASN A 6 1.65 -38.82 25.25
C ASN A 6 2.88 -37.90 25.09
N ILE A 7 4.09 -38.44 25.24
CA ILE A 7 5.34 -37.67 25.02
C ILE A 7 5.54 -37.44 23.51
N PHE A 8 5.18 -38.42 22.68
CA PHE A 8 5.28 -38.30 21.22
C PHE A 8 4.33 -37.24 20.65
N ILE A 9 3.10 -37.16 21.18
CA ILE A 9 2.10 -36.15 20.77
C ILE A 9 2.51 -34.73 21.21
N LEU A 10 3.12 -34.57 22.39
CA LEU A 10 3.62 -33.25 22.83
C LEU A 10 4.79 -32.75 21.96
N MET A 11 5.68 -33.64 21.51
CA MET A 11 6.77 -33.28 20.60
C MET A 11 6.27 -32.95 19.18
N THR A 12 5.19 -33.57 18.70
CA THR A 12 4.65 -33.25 17.36
C THR A 12 3.96 -31.88 17.32
N ILE A 13 3.31 -31.48 18.41
CA ILE A 13 2.67 -30.16 18.50
C ILE A 13 3.74 -29.04 18.59
N MET A 14 4.83 -29.25 19.33
CA MET A 14 5.98 -28.34 19.35
C MET A 14 6.68 -28.22 17.98
N PHE A 15 6.73 -29.28 17.19
CA PHE A 15 7.31 -29.25 15.83
C PHE A 15 6.37 -28.59 14.80
N SER A 16 5.05 -28.73 14.97
CA SER A 16 4.06 -28.15 14.03
C SER A 16 3.88 -26.63 14.12
N VAL A 17 4.29 -25.99 15.23
CA VAL A 17 4.31 -24.52 15.34
C VAL A 17 5.56 -23.93 14.67
N PHE A 18 6.60 -24.74 14.44
CA PHE A 18 7.85 -24.29 13.81
C PHE A 18 7.83 -24.38 12.27
N SER A 19 6.95 -25.18 11.67
CA SER A 19 6.97 -25.48 10.23
C SER A 19 6.06 -24.64 9.35
N CYS A 20 5.35 -23.62 9.85
CA CYS A 20 4.45 -22.78 9.03
C CYS A 20 4.98 -21.37 8.70
N GLY A 21 6.29 -21.11 8.91
CA GLY A 21 6.96 -19.85 8.56
C GLY A 21 8.09 -19.95 7.53
N MET A 22 8.51 -21.16 7.17
CA MET A 22 9.68 -21.40 6.33
C MET A 22 9.33 -21.42 4.84
N THR A 23 9.19 -20.24 4.23
CA THR A 23 9.51 -20.10 2.79
C THR A 23 10.22 -18.80 2.46
N TRP A 24 10.50 -17.92 3.44
CA TRP A 24 11.33 -16.72 3.22
C TRP A 24 12.29 -16.44 4.39
N ALA A 25 12.57 -17.46 5.21
CA ALA A 25 13.65 -17.41 6.20
C ALA A 25 15.03 -17.63 5.55
N GLU A 26 15.10 -17.91 4.24
CA GLU A 26 16.36 -18.20 3.54
C GLU A 26 17.23 -16.97 3.27
N GLU A 27 16.70 -15.75 3.43
CA GLU A 27 17.51 -14.52 3.27
C GLU A 27 17.86 -13.85 4.61
N SER A 28 17.47 -14.44 5.74
CA SER A 28 18.14 -14.18 7.02
C SER A 28 19.32 -15.15 7.16
N LYS A 29 20.36 -15.00 6.33
CA LYS A 29 21.69 -15.43 6.76
C LYS A 29 21.90 -14.83 8.14
N SER A 30 22.28 -15.65 9.12
CA SER A 30 22.61 -15.18 10.48
C SER A 30 23.61 -14.04 10.34
N ARG A 31 23.11 -12.79 10.40
CA ARG A 31 23.96 -11.62 10.32
C ARG A 31 24.74 -11.54 11.61
N PRO A 32 26.05 -11.29 11.56
CA PRO A 32 26.82 -10.95 12.74
C PRO A 32 26.07 -9.92 13.60
N TYR A 33 26.11 -10.09 14.91
CA TYR A 33 25.44 -9.19 15.86
C TYR A 33 25.82 -7.71 15.60
N ASP A 34 27.09 -7.47 15.26
CA ASP A 34 27.61 -6.13 14.97
C ASP A 34 26.95 -5.48 13.74
N ASP A 35 26.63 -6.28 12.71
CA ASP A 35 25.92 -5.80 11.52
C ASP A 35 24.50 -5.37 11.89
N LEU A 36 23.80 -6.16 12.71
CA LEU A 36 22.46 -5.81 13.19
C LEU A 36 22.50 -4.55 14.06
N LEU A 37 23.46 -4.46 14.99
CA LEU A 37 23.62 -3.30 15.85
C LEU A 37 23.84 -2.01 15.03
N SER A 38 24.68 -2.08 13.99
CA SER A 38 24.95 -0.94 13.11
C SER A 38 23.69 -0.43 12.40
N ILE A 39 22.82 -1.34 11.94
CA ILE A 39 21.54 -1.01 11.30
C ILE A 39 20.59 -0.33 12.28
N TYR A 40 20.48 -0.84 13.51
CA TYR A 40 19.63 -0.22 14.52
C TYR A 40 20.13 1.16 14.96
N GLN A 41 21.46 1.34 15.05
CA GLN A 41 22.05 2.66 15.30
C GLN A 41 21.79 3.63 14.14
N ALA A 42 21.89 3.18 12.88
CA ALA A 42 21.53 3.99 11.71
C ALA A 42 20.05 4.39 11.74
N ARG A 43 19.16 3.43 12.05
CA ARG A 43 17.72 3.68 12.22
C ARG A 43 17.44 4.75 13.29
N GLU A 44 18.11 4.66 14.45
CA GLU A 44 17.93 5.62 15.53
C GLU A 44 18.43 7.02 15.14
N LYS A 45 19.59 7.11 14.47
CA LYS A 45 20.11 8.38 13.93
C LYS A 45 19.15 9.00 12.93
N ALA A 46 18.64 8.20 11.98
CA ALA A 46 17.67 8.65 11.00
C ALA A 46 16.37 9.14 11.66
N LEU A 47 15.91 8.48 12.72
CA LEU A 47 14.72 8.91 13.47
C LEU A 47 14.92 10.27 14.12
N LYS A 48 16.11 10.57 14.66
CA LYS A 48 16.44 11.86 15.28
C LYS A 48 16.38 13.03 14.29
N VAL A 49 16.81 12.81 13.05
CA VAL A 49 16.82 13.85 11.99
C VAL A 49 15.58 13.83 11.09
N ARG A 50 14.69 12.84 11.25
CA ARG A 50 13.52 12.62 10.39
C ARG A 50 12.69 13.90 10.22
N LYS A 51 12.39 14.58 11.33
CA LYS A 51 11.53 15.75 11.33
C LYS A 51 12.11 16.88 10.48
N ASP A 52 13.40 17.17 10.63
CA ASP A 52 14.07 18.25 9.89
C ASP A 52 14.06 17.99 8.38
N PHE A 53 14.30 16.74 7.97
CA PHE A 53 14.23 16.35 6.56
C PHE A 53 12.80 16.36 6.01
N GLU A 54 11.81 15.92 6.80
CA GLU A 54 10.40 16.05 6.43
C GLU A 54 10.02 17.53 6.24
N GLU A 55 10.44 18.42 7.15
CA GLU A 55 10.20 19.87 7.06
C GLU A 55 10.87 20.49 5.83
N ARG A 56 12.09 20.07 5.49
CA ARG A 56 12.77 20.47 4.25
C ARG A 56 12.01 20.03 3.00
N LEU A 57 11.51 18.80 2.95
CA LEU A 57 10.69 18.34 1.82
C LEU A 57 9.37 19.12 1.75
N LEU A 58 8.74 19.38 2.90
CA LEU A 58 7.48 20.12 2.96
C LEU A 58 7.64 21.60 2.55
N SER A 59 8.79 22.22 2.77
CA SER A 59 9.06 23.59 2.29
C SER A 59 9.21 23.67 0.76
N LEU A 60 9.65 22.58 0.12
CA LEU A 60 9.76 22.45 -1.34
C LEU A 60 8.44 22.02 -2.01
N SER A 61 7.44 21.59 -1.24
CA SER A 61 6.17 21.12 -1.79
C SER A 61 5.38 22.23 -2.48
N GLU A 62 4.80 21.91 -3.64
CA GLU A 62 3.89 22.80 -4.32
C GLU A 62 2.58 22.94 -3.53
N LYS A 63 2.08 24.18 -3.39
CA LYS A 63 0.83 24.46 -2.65
C LYS A 63 -0.39 24.27 -3.54
N LYS A 64 -0.56 23.04 -4.03
CA LYS A 64 -1.66 22.61 -4.92
C LYS A 64 -2.79 21.91 -4.15
N SER A 65 -3.93 21.71 -4.82
CA SER A 65 -5.02 20.87 -4.30
C SER A 65 -4.56 19.40 -4.18
N SER A 66 -5.26 18.60 -3.37
CA SER A 66 -4.91 17.17 -3.23
C SER A 66 -5.01 16.40 -4.55
N LEU A 67 -5.93 16.80 -5.44
CA LEU A 67 -6.10 16.18 -6.75
C LEU A 67 -4.92 16.49 -7.66
N GLU A 68 -4.50 17.75 -7.72
CA GLU A 68 -3.35 18.18 -8.51
C GLU A 68 -2.03 17.59 -8.00
N LEU A 69 -1.85 17.52 -6.67
CA LEU A 69 -0.70 16.84 -6.06
C LEU A 69 -0.67 15.38 -6.49
N TRP A 70 -1.76 14.63 -6.33
CA TRP A 70 -1.83 13.23 -6.74
C TRP A 70 -1.57 13.02 -8.24
N MET A 71 -2.11 13.90 -9.10
CA MET A 71 -1.82 13.85 -10.54
C MET A 71 -0.34 14.10 -10.83
N SER A 72 0.31 15.05 -10.13
CA SER A 72 1.75 15.31 -10.29
C SER A 72 2.63 14.11 -9.93
N LEU A 73 2.19 13.26 -8.98
CA LEU A 73 2.94 12.05 -8.61
C LEU A 73 3.02 11.01 -9.73
N GLN A 74 2.23 11.14 -10.79
CA GLN A 74 2.21 10.24 -11.95
C GLN A 74 2.95 10.84 -13.15
N ASP A 75 3.37 12.11 -13.08
CA ASP A 75 4.12 12.77 -14.14
C ASP A 75 5.55 12.21 -14.17
N ASN A 76 6.00 11.67 -15.30
CA ASN A 76 7.33 11.08 -15.43
C ASN A 76 8.45 12.12 -15.45
N GLU A 77 8.14 13.37 -15.80
CA GLU A 77 9.12 14.46 -15.87
C GLU A 77 9.39 15.09 -14.50
N LEU A 78 8.57 14.77 -13.49
CA LEU A 78 8.74 15.28 -12.14
C LEU A 78 9.95 14.63 -11.46
N SER A 79 10.90 15.45 -11.02
CA SER A 79 12.09 14.99 -10.29
C SER A 79 11.72 14.23 -9.02
N ASP A 80 12.56 13.29 -8.58
CA ASP A 80 12.33 12.53 -7.34
C ASP A 80 12.25 13.44 -6.10
N LEU A 81 13.02 14.53 -6.07
CA LEU A 81 12.94 15.53 -5.00
C LEU A 81 11.57 16.20 -4.97
N GLN A 82 11.06 16.67 -6.11
CA GLN A 82 9.76 17.33 -6.15
C GLN A 82 8.61 16.32 -5.94
N ARG A 83 8.74 15.09 -6.44
CA ARG A 83 7.77 14.01 -6.22
C ARG A 83 7.68 13.62 -4.75
N SER A 84 8.81 13.49 -4.06
CA SER A 84 8.83 13.21 -2.61
C SER A 84 8.29 14.38 -1.80
N ALA A 85 8.60 15.64 -2.15
CA ALA A 85 8.04 16.82 -1.53
C ALA A 85 6.51 16.92 -1.68
N ASN A 86 6.00 16.80 -2.91
CA ASN A 86 4.57 16.83 -3.21
C ASN A 86 3.84 15.64 -2.57
N GLY A 87 4.44 14.46 -2.61
CA GLY A 87 3.88 13.24 -2.07
C GLY A 87 3.80 13.25 -0.55
N LEU A 88 4.85 13.72 0.14
CA LEU A 88 4.83 13.91 1.58
C LEU A 88 3.76 14.94 2.00
N TYR A 89 3.64 16.04 1.26
CA TYR A 89 2.59 17.04 1.52
C TYR A 89 1.19 16.46 1.31
N LEU A 90 0.98 15.65 0.28
CA LEU A 90 -0.27 14.92 0.04
C LEU A 90 -0.59 13.97 1.20
N ILE A 91 0.40 13.21 1.70
CA ILE A 91 0.24 12.31 2.86
C ILE A 91 -0.23 13.11 4.08
N LYS A 92 0.45 14.22 4.41
CA LYS A 92 0.07 15.07 5.57
C LYS A 92 -1.34 15.65 5.42
N LYS A 93 -1.80 15.89 4.19
CA LYS A 93 -3.12 16.47 3.91
C LYS A 93 -4.26 15.44 3.90
N ILE A 94 -4.00 14.22 3.47
CA ILE A 94 -5.04 13.19 3.30
C ILE A 94 -5.19 12.31 4.54
N PHE A 95 -4.08 11.89 5.14
CA PHE A 95 -4.15 11.01 6.31
C PHE A 95 -4.50 11.81 7.56
N PRO A 96 -5.38 11.29 8.44
CA PRO A 96 -5.61 11.89 9.75
C PRO A 96 -4.31 12.01 10.56
N GLY A 97 -3.98 13.24 10.98
CA GLY A 97 -2.70 13.54 11.64
C GLY A 97 -1.46 13.31 10.76
N GLY A 98 -1.64 13.15 9.45
CA GLY A 98 -0.57 12.88 8.50
C GLY A 98 0.09 11.49 8.65
N SER A 99 -0.61 10.53 9.27
CA SER A 99 -0.06 9.20 9.57
C SER A 99 -0.62 8.10 8.66
N PRO A 100 0.23 7.42 7.86
CA PRO A 100 -0.16 6.24 7.08
C PRO A 100 -0.79 5.11 7.89
N ALA A 101 -0.50 5.01 9.19
CA ALA A 101 -1.08 4.02 10.09
C ALA A 101 -2.60 4.16 10.25
N ARG A 102 -3.16 5.33 9.93
CA ARG A 102 -4.59 5.66 10.02
C ARG A 102 -5.29 5.57 8.66
N TRP A 103 -4.75 4.79 7.71
CA TRP A 103 -5.31 4.64 6.37
C TRP A 103 -6.80 4.28 6.35
N GLU A 104 -7.25 3.47 7.29
CA GLU A 104 -8.63 3.02 7.41
C GLU A 104 -9.66 4.11 7.76
N GLU A 105 -9.17 5.28 8.20
CA GLU A 105 -9.98 6.46 8.49
C GLU A 105 -10.02 7.44 7.30
N VAL A 106 -9.33 7.13 6.20
CA VAL A 106 -9.33 7.99 5.00
C VAL A 106 -10.59 7.73 4.18
N GLU A 107 -11.48 8.72 4.18
CA GLU A 107 -12.79 8.63 3.54
C GLU A 107 -13.05 9.76 2.53
N GLY A 108 -13.92 9.46 1.57
CA GLY A 108 -14.45 10.39 0.58
C GLY A 108 -13.72 10.36 -0.75
N PHE A 109 -14.00 11.37 -1.57
CA PHE A 109 -13.49 11.47 -2.94
C PHE A 109 -12.77 12.80 -3.17
N LEU A 110 -11.77 12.79 -4.06
CA LEU A 110 -11.20 13.99 -4.65
C LEU A 110 -12.08 14.43 -5.82
N MET A 111 -12.69 15.60 -5.66
CA MET A 111 -13.52 16.25 -6.67
C MET A 111 -12.69 17.16 -7.59
N PRO A 112 -13.15 17.42 -8.82
CA PRO A 112 -14.39 16.95 -9.45
C PRO A 112 -14.27 15.56 -10.10
N LYS A 113 -13.07 14.97 -10.17
CA LYS A 113 -12.84 13.69 -10.88
C LYS A 113 -13.36 12.44 -10.16
N GLN A 114 -13.98 12.58 -8.99
CA GLN A 114 -14.50 11.48 -8.16
C GLN A 114 -13.46 10.35 -8.01
N VAL A 115 -12.28 10.67 -7.47
CA VAL A 115 -11.23 9.67 -7.19
C VAL A 115 -11.27 9.29 -5.71
N PRO A 116 -11.37 8.00 -5.32
CA PRO A 116 -11.40 7.61 -3.90
C PRO A 116 -10.17 8.06 -3.13
N LYS A 117 -10.34 8.84 -2.05
CA LYS A 117 -9.23 9.35 -1.25
C LYS A 117 -8.42 8.24 -0.60
N SER A 118 -9.06 7.16 -0.16
CA SER A 118 -8.39 5.99 0.43
C SER A 118 -7.35 5.39 -0.53
N LEU A 119 -7.65 5.31 -1.83
CA LEU A 119 -6.72 4.80 -2.83
C LEU A 119 -5.64 5.83 -3.18
N VAL A 120 -6.02 7.12 -3.25
CA VAL A 120 -5.04 8.21 -3.45
C VAL A 120 -4.03 8.26 -2.31
N ALA A 121 -4.46 7.94 -1.09
CA ALA A 121 -3.59 7.86 0.08
C ALA A 121 -2.51 6.77 -0.10
N LEU A 122 -2.87 5.62 -0.68
CA LEU A 122 -1.91 4.56 -1.01
C LEU A 122 -0.94 5.02 -2.10
N ASP A 123 -1.45 5.63 -3.17
CA ASP A 123 -0.60 6.21 -4.23
C ASP A 123 0.39 7.21 -3.64
N GLY A 124 -0.08 8.10 -2.78
CA GLY A 124 0.75 9.06 -2.06
C GLY A 124 1.91 8.39 -1.34
N VAL A 125 1.65 7.35 -0.55
CA VAL A 125 2.72 6.61 0.15
C VAL A 125 3.67 5.95 -0.84
N PHE A 126 3.17 5.16 -1.79
CA PHE A 126 4.01 4.36 -2.69
C PHE A 126 4.87 5.22 -3.61
N TYR A 127 4.31 6.24 -4.26
CA TYR A 127 5.10 7.16 -5.11
C TYR A 127 6.11 7.97 -4.30
N THR A 128 5.76 8.39 -3.08
CA THR A 128 6.70 9.11 -2.19
C THR A 128 7.87 8.22 -1.82
N VAL A 129 7.60 6.97 -1.43
CA VAL A 129 8.63 5.99 -1.05
C VAL A 129 9.55 5.67 -2.24
N ILE A 130 8.98 5.43 -3.43
CA ILE A 130 9.78 5.22 -4.65
C ILE A 130 10.73 6.39 -4.89
N ALA A 131 10.22 7.63 -4.84
CA ALA A 131 11.03 8.83 -5.05
C ALA A 131 12.12 9.00 -3.99
N LEU A 132 11.79 8.83 -2.70
CA LEU A 132 12.74 8.87 -1.59
C LEU A 132 13.87 7.85 -1.76
N LEU A 133 13.54 6.64 -2.20
CA LEU A 133 14.53 5.59 -2.45
C LEU A 133 15.38 5.87 -3.69
N ASN A 134 14.91 6.66 -4.65
CA ASN A 134 15.72 7.07 -5.81
C ASN A 134 16.77 8.13 -5.45
N MET A 135 16.55 8.92 -4.39
CA MET A 135 17.52 9.93 -3.95
C MET A 135 18.75 9.33 -3.27
N ASN A 136 19.90 9.99 -3.40
CA ASN A 136 21.20 9.48 -2.94
C ASN A 136 21.50 9.76 -1.47
N GLU A 137 20.86 10.76 -0.84
CA GLU A 137 21.11 11.04 0.58
C GLU A 137 20.49 9.92 1.45
N GLU A 138 21.32 9.34 2.32
CA GLU A 138 20.95 8.19 3.17
C GLU A 138 19.68 8.42 4.02
N PRO A 139 19.46 9.61 4.63
CA PRO A 139 18.26 9.86 5.43
C PRO A 139 16.94 9.69 4.66
N TYR A 140 16.92 9.94 3.34
CA TYR A 140 15.70 9.78 2.55
C TYR A 140 15.26 8.31 2.44
N ALA A 141 16.21 7.37 2.35
CA ALA A 141 15.88 5.95 2.31
C ALA A 141 15.20 5.50 3.61
N TRP A 142 15.67 6.00 4.76
CA TRP A 142 15.02 5.76 6.05
C TRP A 142 13.64 6.39 6.17
N ILE A 143 13.44 7.61 5.67
CA ILE A 143 12.10 8.23 5.65
C ILE A 143 11.13 7.37 4.82
N GLY A 144 11.58 6.86 3.67
CA GLY A 144 10.80 5.91 2.86
C GLY A 144 10.48 4.63 3.64
N CYS A 145 11.46 4.08 4.35
CA CYS A 145 11.26 2.93 5.23
C CYS A 145 10.21 3.23 6.32
N PHE A 146 10.31 4.37 7.00
CA PHE A 146 9.37 4.75 8.06
C PHE A 146 7.94 4.91 7.55
N LEU A 147 7.74 5.51 6.37
CA LEU A 147 6.41 5.60 5.76
C LEU A 147 5.81 4.21 5.47
N MET A 148 6.62 3.27 5.00
CA MET A 148 6.19 1.88 4.79
C MET A 148 5.89 1.16 6.10
N GLU A 149 6.69 1.38 7.15
CA GLU A 149 6.41 0.85 8.49
C GLU A 149 5.11 1.42 9.07
N GLU A 150 4.89 2.72 8.93
CA GLU A 150 3.66 3.38 9.36
C GLU A 150 2.45 2.80 8.63
N LEU A 151 2.52 2.63 7.31
CA LEU A 151 1.43 2.03 6.54
C LEU A 151 1.17 0.58 6.97
N ARG A 152 2.22 -0.19 7.28
CA ARG A 152 2.14 -1.57 7.78
C ARG A 152 1.38 -1.66 9.11
N ASN A 153 1.33 -0.59 9.88
CA ASN A 153 0.58 -0.56 11.14
C ASN A 153 -0.95 -0.47 10.94
N SER A 154 -1.45 -0.18 9.72
CA SER A 154 -2.87 -0.37 9.40
C SER A 154 -3.12 -1.78 8.89
N ARG A 155 -3.88 -2.58 9.66
CA ARG A 155 -4.23 -3.96 9.27
C ARG A 155 -4.97 -4.01 7.93
N LYS A 156 -5.86 -3.05 7.66
CA LYS A 156 -6.58 -2.99 6.39
C LYS A 156 -5.66 -2.58 5.23
N ALA A 157 -4.76 -1.62 5.43
CA ALA A 157 -3.78 -1.26 4.41
C ALA A 157 -2.84 -2.43 4.08
N VAL A 158 -2.39 -3.20 5.07
CA VAL A 158 -1.59 -4.42 4.84
C VAL A 158 -2.35 -5.41 3.94
N SER A 159 -3.63 -5.66 4.21
CA SER A 159 -4.44 -6.55 3.38
C SER A 159 -4.62 -6.03 1.95
N VAL A 160 -4.82 -4.72 1.79
CA VAL A 160 -5.17 -4.11 0.51
C VAL A 160 -3.95 -3.76 -0.35
N ALA A 161 -2.83 -3.35 0.23
CA ALA A 161 -1.70 -2.78 -0.50
C ALA A 161 -0.40 -3.57 -0.39
N MET A 162 -0.26 -4.47 0.60
CA MET A 162 0.98 -5.25 0.81
C MET A 162 0.79 -6.75 0.59
N ARG A 163 -0.30 -7.36 1.09
CA ARG A 163 -0.60 -8.79 0.84
C ARG A 163 -1.23 -9.04 -0.51
N ASN A 164 -1.96 -8.07 -0.99
CA ASN A 164 -2.32 -7.95 -2.38
C ASN A 164 -1.55 -6.70 -2.81
N ALA A 165 -0.44 -6.82 -3.50
CA ALA A 165 0.49 -5.72 -3.75
C ALA A 165 0.49 -5.32 -5.22
N PRO A 166 0.74 -4.05 -5.55
CA PRO A 166 1.07 -3.69 -6.93
C PRO A 166 2.44 -4.28 -7.29
N GLU A 167 2.72 -4.47 -8.57
CA GLU A 167 3.98 -5.02 -9.09
C GLU A 167 5.23 -4.35 -8.50
N GLU A 168 5.16 -3.04 -8.25
CA GLU A 168 6.27 -2.24 -7.75
C GLU A 168 6.66 -2.55 -6.29
N TYR A 169 5.79 -3.20 -5.52
CA TYR A 169 5.99 -3.40 -4.08
C TYR A 169 7.25 -4.20 -3.73
N GLU A 170 7.51 -5.29 -4.47
CA GLU A 170 8.68 -6.14 -4.21
C GLU A 170 9.97 -5.35 -4.38
N ARG A 171 10.09 -4.62 -5.49
CA ARG A 171 11.22 -3.71 -5.77
C ARG A 171 11.37 -2.62 -4.71
N ILE A 172 10.28 -2.10 -4.15
CA ILE A 172 10.34 -1.14 -3.04
C ILE A 172 10.98 -1.79 -1.81
N THR A 173 10.50 -2.95 -1.39
CA THR A 173 11.02 -3.64 -0.20
C THR A 173 12.47 -4.08 -0.35
N GLU A 174 12.84 -4.55 -1.54
CA GLU A 174 14.22 -4.88 -1.89
C GLU A 174 15.11 -3.63 -1.84
N LYS A 175 14.67 -2.52 -2.42
CA LYS A 175 15.45 -1.28 -2.45
C LYS A 175 15.60 -0.64 -1.06
N ILE A 176 14.59 -0.77 -0.19
CA ILE A 176 14.72 -0.42 1.24
C ILE A 176 15.85 -1.24 1.85
N PHE A 177 15.82 -2.56 1.68
CA PHE A 177 16.84 -3.44 2.22
C PHE A 177 18.25 -3.13 1.68
N GLN A 178 18.39 -2.90 0.37
CA GLN A 178 19.65 -2.52 -0.26
C GLN A 178 20.22 -1.21 0.29
N LYS A 179 19.37 -0.21 0.55
CA LYS A 179 19.81 1.11 1.02
C LYS A 179 20.02 1.24 2.52
N THR A 180 19.31 0.45 3.32
CA THR A 180 19.28 0.60 4.79
C THR A 180 19.80 -0.62 5.54
N GLY A 181 19.95 -1.76 4.85
CA GLY A 181 20.13 -3.06 5.47
C GLY A 181 18.94 -3.54 6.30
N TYR A 182 17.87 -2.74 6.43
CA TYR A 182 16.82 -2.98 7.41
C TYR A 182 15.71 -3.90 6.90
N THR A 183 15.20 -4.73 7.81
CA THR A 183 13.96 -5.50 7.61
C THR A 183 13.20 -5.49 8.94
N PRO A 184 11.89 -5.16 8.94
CA PRO A 184 11.11 -5.14 10.16
C PRO A 184 11.00 -6.55 10.76
N VAL A 185 10.76 -6.64 12.07
CA VAL A 185 10.52 -7.92 12.75
C VAL A 185 9.33 -8.64 12.09
N GLY A 186 9.52 -9.90 11.73
CA GLY A 186 8.55 -10.71 10.98
C GLY A 186 8.53 -10.44 9.46
N GLY A 187 9.42 -9.58 8.96
CA GLY A 187 9.55 -9.26 7.54
C GLY A 187 8.50 -8.30 7.00
N TRP A 188 8.72 -7.87 5.76
CA TRP A 188 7.70 -7.23 4.94
C TRP A 188 6.62 -8.27 4.56
N PRO A 189 5.32 -7.93 4.59
CA PRO A 189 4.27 -8.86 4.19
C PRO A 189 4.48 -9.38 2.76
N LYS A 190 4.48 -10.69 2.58
CA LYS A 190 4.54 -11.30 1.24
C LYS A 190 3.25 -11.01 0.50
N GLY A 191 3.37 -10.38 -0.66
CA GLY A 191 2.25 -9.96 -1.49
C GLY A 191 2.00 -10.88 -2.66
N LYS A 192 0.74 -11.20 -2.94
CA LYS A 192 0.31 -11.59 -4.28
C LYS A 192 0.30 -10.33 -5.15
N VAL A 193 0.98 -10.36 -6.29
CA VAL A 193 0.96 -9.25 -7.25
C VAL A 193 -0.43 -9.13 -7.88
N ILE A 194 -1.05 -7.96 -7.75
CA ILE A 194 -2.35 -7.61 -8.34
C ILE A 194 -2.29 -6.18 -8.88
N GLY A 195 -2.24 -6.09 -10.21
CA GLY A 195 -2.15 -4.82 -10.91
C GLY A 195 -0.81 -4.11 -10.69
N ARG A 196 -0.81 -2.81 -10.99
CA ARG A 196 0.34 -1.91 -10.91
C ARG A 196 -0.12 -0.55 -10.35
N LEU A 197 0.82 0.31 -9.99
CA LEU A 197 0.48 1.69 -9.65
C LEU A 197 -0.03 2.46 -10.90
N PRO A 198 -0.93 3.46 -10.73
CA PRO A 198 -1.57 3.87 -9.48
C PRO A 198 -2.69 2.91 -9.03
N PHE A 199 -2.96 2.86 -7.72
CA PHE A 199 -4.17 2.27 -7.16
C PHE A 199 -5.41 3.07 -7.55
N ALA A 200 -5.35 4.40 -7.37
CA ALA A 200 -6.51 5.26 -7.52
C ALA A 200 -6.80 5.58 -8.98
N HIS A 201 -8.07 5.59 -9.35
CA HIS A 201 -8.53 6.02 -10.65
C HIS A 201 -9.87 6.77 -10.49
N PRO A 202 -10.19 7.70 -11.39
CA PRO A 202 -11.54 8.28 -11.46
C PRO A 202 -12.59 7.18 -11.61
N VAL A 203 -13.72 7.32 -10.92
CA VAL A 203 -14.89 6.46 -11.16
C VAL A 203 -15.39 6.69 -12.59
N ARG A 204 -15.43 5.64 -13.40
CA ARG A 204 -15.86 5.69 -14.80
C ARG A 204 -16.60 4.42 -15.21
N GLY A 205 -17.70 4.61 -15.93
CA GLY A 205 -18.53 3.53 -16.44
C GLY A 205 -19.32 2.82 -15.34
N TYR A 206 -19.93 1.71 -15.74
CA TYR A 206 -20.89 0.98 -14.92
C TYR A 206 -20.62 -0.52 -14.98
N ILE A 207 -21.00 -1.23 -13.92
CA ILE A 207 -20.89 -2.69 -13.82
C ILE A 207 -22.03 -3.24 -12.96
N THR A 208 -22.51 -4.45 -13.26
CA THR A 208 -23.44 -5.16 -12.37
C THR A 208 -22.67 -5.87 -11.24
N PRO A 209 -23.30 -6.16 -10.09
CA PRO A 209 -22.65 -6.87 -8.99
C PRO A 209 -22.06 -8.22 -9.41
N GLU A 210 -22.78 -8.99 -10.23
CA GLU A 210 -22.37 -10.32 -10.70
C GLU A 210 -21.11 -10.21 -11.55
N ARG A 211 -21.07 -9.24 -12.47
CA ARG A 211 -19.91 -9.01 -13.33
C ARG A 211 -18.71 -8.48 -12.53
N ALA A 212 -18.94 -7.69 -11.48
CA ALA A 212 -17.90 -7.26 -10.56
C ALA A 212 -17.32 -8.44 -9.77
N MET A 213 -18.17 -9.34 -9.26
CA MET A 213 -17.76 -10.58 -8.59
C MET A 213 -16.98 -11.51 -9.50
N LEU A 214 -17.44 -11.72 -10.74
CA LEU A 214 -16.74 -12.52 -11.76
C LEU A 214 -15.33 -11.96 -12.07
N LYS A 215 -15.16 -10.65 -11.95
CA LYS A 215 -13.86 -9.97 -12.13
C LYS A 215 -13.00 -9.96 -10.86
N GLU A 216 -13.48 -10.52 -9.76
CA GLU A 216 -12.87 -10.41 -8.43
C GLU A 216 -12.63 -8.95 -8.03
N ALA A 217 -13.52 -8.05 -8.44
CA ALA A 217 -13.43 -6.64 -8.10
C ALA A 217 -13.67 -6.42 -6.60
N VAL A 218 -12.99 -5.42 -6.03
CA VAL A 218 -13.15 -5.04 -4.63
C VAL A 218 -14.26 -3.99 -4.54
N PHE A 219 -15.32 -4.26 -3.78
CA PHE A 219 -16.39 -3.29 -3.58
C PHE A 219 -15.98 -2.17 -2.62
N LEU A 220 -16.43 -0.95 -2.92
CA LEU A 220 -16.23 0.24 -2.09
C LEU A 220 -17.59 0.83 -1.68
N ASN A 221 -17.66 1.40 -0.47
CA ASN A 221 -18.83 2.14 0.01
C ASN A 221 -18.96 3.54 -0.64
N ALA A 222 -19.99 4.29 -0.26
CA ALA A 222 -20.23 5.66 -0.75
C ALA A 222 -19.12 6.67 -0.39
N SER A 223 -18.20 6.30 0.52
CA SER A 223 -17.00 7.06 0.88
C SER A 223 -15.73 6.55 0.18
N GLY A 224 -15.84 5.61 -0.77
CA GLY A 224 -14.67 5.06 -1.48
C GLY A 224 -13.80 4.14 -0.61
N VAL A 225 -14.32 3.61 0.49
CA VAL A 225 -13.61 2.67 1.39
C VAL A 225 -14.02 1.24 1.08
N LYS A 226 -13.05 0.31 1.07
CA LYS A 226 -13.32 -1.12 0.88
C LYS A 226 -14.34 -1.66 1.90
N VAL A 227 -15.28 -2.45 1.40
CA VAL A 227 -16.26 -3.20 2.20
C VAL A 227 -16.23 -4.70 1.89
N ASN A 228 -16.75 -5.53 2.80
CA ASN A 228 -16.81 -6.99 2.64
C ASN A 228 -18.07 -7.47 1.89
N GLY A 229 -19.00 -6.58 1.57
CA GLY A 229 -20.22 -6.87 0.82
C GLY A 229 -20.30 -6.04 -0.46
N GLN A 230 -21.48 -6.02 -1.09
CA GLN A 230 -21.72 -5.14 -2.23
C GLN A 230 -21.72 -3.67 -1.80
N GLY A 231 -21.20 -2.81 -2.66
CA GLY A 231 -21.15 -1.36 -2.45
C GLY A 231 -21.45 -0.62 -3.76
N PRO A 232 -21.72 0.70 -3.71
CA PRO A 232 -22.05 1.51 -4.88
C PRO A 232 -20.91 1.63 -5.90
N TYR A 233 -19.68 1.25 -5.54
CA TYR A 233 -18.56 1.22 -6.47
C TYR A 233 -17.83 -0.12 -6.45
N ALA A 234 -17.22 -0.47 -7.57
CA ALA A 234 -16.38 -1.66 -7.72
C ALA A 234 -15.02 -1.28 -8.31
N TRP A 235 -13.96 -1.67 -7.61
CA TRP A 235 -12.58 -1.47 -8.00
C TRP A 235 -12.02 -2.75 -8.62
N ASP A 236 -11.92 -2.77 -9.96
CA ASP A 236 -11.15 -3.77 -10.70
C ASP A 236 -9.67 -3.40 -10.59
N ARG A 237 -9.06 -3.96 -9.55
CA ARG A 237 -7.67 -3.70 -9.23
C ARG A 237 -6.71 -4.18 -10.32
N LYS A 238 -7.01 -5.32 -10.97
CA LYS A 238 -6.15 -5.88 -12.02
C LYS A 238 -6.04 -4.92 -13.20
N LYS A 239 -7.11 -4.22 -13.52
CA LYS A 239 -7.17 -3.28 -14.66
C LYS A 239 -6.98 -1.81 -14.28
N GLY A 240 -6.89 -1.48 -12.99
CA GLY A 240 -6.87 -0.08 -12.53
C GLY A 240 -8.14 0.67 -12.91
N LYS A 241 -9.32 0.05 -12.72
CA LYS A 241 -10.60 0.69 -13.07
C LYS A 241 -11.54 0.71 -11.88
N ILE A 242 -12.30 1.79 -11.76
CA ILE A 242 -13.35 1.93 -10.74
C ILE A 242 -14.66 2.23 -11.44
N TYR A 243 -15.68 1.43 -11.15
CA TYR A 243 -16.98 1.47 -11.78
C TYR A 243 -18.06 1.87 -10.79
N ASN A 244 -19.12 2.51 -11.27
CA ASN A 244 -20.39 2.57 -10.54
C ASN A 244 -21.07 1.20 -10.60
N VAL A 245 -21.58 0.71 -9.48
CA VAL A 245 -22.34 -0.54 -9.41
C VAL A 245 -23.81 -0.23 -9.61
N ILE A 246 -24.42 -0.83 -10.63
CA ILE A 246 -25.86 -0.72 -10.89
C ILE A 246 -26.53 -1.98 -10.35
N LEU A 247 -27.40 -1.81 -9.33
CA LEU A 247 -28.13 -2.91 -8.70
C LEU A 247 -29.37 -3.34 -9.50
N ASP A 248 -29.86 -2.48 -10.39
CA ASP A 248 -31.06 -2.70 -11.17
C ASP A 248 -30.75 -2.54 -12.66
N GLU A 249 -30.85 -3.65 -13.41
CA GLU A 249 -30.54 -3.69 -14.84
C GLU A 249 -31.45 -2.78 -15.68
N ASP A 250 -32.60 -2.37 -15.13
CA ASP A 250 -33.49 -1.42 -15.77
C ASP A 250 -32.90 0.00 -15.90
N PHE A 251 -31.84 0.29 -15.14
CA PHE A 251 -31.08 1.55 -15.25
C PHE A 251 -29.84 1.46 -16.14
N LEU A 252 -29.58 0.31 -16.79
CA LEU A 252 -28.50 0.20 -17.77
C LEU A 252 -28.85 0.97 -19.05
N PRO A 253 -27.94 1.82 -19.55
CA PRO A 253 -28.06 2.38 -20.89
C PRO A 253 -28.23 1.26 -21.93
N PHE A 254 -29.11 1.48 -22.93
CA PHE A 254 -29.56 0.43 -23.85
C PHE A 254 -28.42 -0.33 -24.55
N TRP A 255 -27.29 0.34 -24.83
CA TRP A 255 -26.11 -0.26 -25.48
C TRP A 255 -25.32 -1.23 -24.60
N ILE A 256 -25.53 -1.26 -23.27
CA ILE A 256 -24.95 -2.27 -22.38
C ILE A 256 -25.83 -3.53 -22.35
N ARG A 257 -27.14 -3.38 -22.52
CA ARG A 257 -28.09 -4.51 -22.59
C ARG A 257 -27.81 -5.39 -23.81
N THR A 258 -27.51 -4.79 -24.95
CA THR A 258 -27.29 -5.50 -26.23
C THR A 258 -25.99 -6.31 -26.29
N GLN A 259 -25.02 -6.08 -25.41
CA GLN A 259 -23.77 -6.87 -25.37
C GLN A 259 -23.91 -8.21 -24.60
N LYS A 260 -25.07 -8.51 -24.00
CA LYS A 260 -25.35 -9.78 -23.34
C LYS A 260 -26.12 -10.78 -24.22
N GLU A 261 -26.70 -10.34 -25.34
CA GLU A 261 -27.49 -11.18 -26.25
C GLU A 261 -26.65 -11.83 -27.38
N GLN A 262 -25.32 -11.75 -27.28
CA GLN A 262 -24.34 -12.41 -28.15
C GLN A 262 -23.38 -13.26 -27.32
#